data_AF-A0A1Q6UYW1-F1
#
_entry.id   AF-A0A1Q6UYW1-F1
#
_cell.length_a   1.000
_cell.length_b   1.000
_cell.length_c   1.000
_cell.angle_alpha   90.00
_cell.angle_beta   90.00
_cell.angle_gamma   90.00
#
_symmetry.space_group_name_H-M   'P 1'
#
loop_
_entity.id
_entity.type
_entity.pdbx_description
1 polymer ?
#
loop_
_entity_poly.entity_id
_entity_poly.type
_entity_poly.pdbx_seq_one_letter_code
_entity_poly.pdbx_strand_id
1 'polypeptide(L)'
;MKNIKEDEKLSVLNHSCAHLLAQAVKHLYNDAKFWVGPVIEEGFYYDIDLNGKTLTEEDLPVIEKEMKKIAKDGKRIVRQCLKMIHIKLI
;
A
#
# COMPACT_ATOMS: atom_id res chain seq x y z
N MET A 1 -14.03 3.83 20.01
CA MET A 1 -13.52 3.35 18.71
C MET A 1 -13.13 1.89 18.83
N LYS A 2 -13.23 1.11 17.75
CA LYS A 2 -12.61 -0.23 17.70
C LYS A 2 -11.13 -0.06 17.38
N ASN A 3 -10.27 -0.74 18.12
CA ASN A 3 -8.84 -0.80 17.81
C ASN A 3 -8.65 -1.71 16.59
N ILE A 4 -8.28 -1.14 15.44
CA ILE A 4 -8.10 -1.87 14.18
C ILE A 4 -6.94 -2.86 14.27
N LYS A 5 -5.91 -2.54 15.05
CA LYS A 5 -4.71 -3.38 15.19
C LYS A 5 -5.01 -4.67 15.93
N GLU A 6 -5.93 -4.64 16.90
CA GLU A 6 -6.32 -5.78 17.72
C GLU A 6 -7.42 -6.64 17.06
N ASP A 7 -8.25 -6.05 16.20
CA ASP A 7 -9.23 -6.79 15.40
C ASP A 7 -8.55 -7.42 14.18
N GLU A 8 -8.31 -8.73 14.23
CA GLU A 8 -7.60 -9.47 13.18
C GLU A 8 -8.18 -9.22 11.77
N LYS A 9 -9.52 -9.16 11.63
CA LYS A 9 -10.15 -8.96 10.32
C LYS A 9 -9.90 -7.57 9.79
N LEU A 10 -10.03 -6.56 10.63
CA LEU A 10 -9.76 -5.17 10.26
C LEU A 10 -8.27 -4.95 10.02
N SER A 11 -7.40 -5.61 10.79
CA SER A 11 -5.96 -5.57 10.63
C SER A 11 -5.51 -6.14 9.29
N VAL A 12 -6.00 -7.33 8.90
CA VAL A 12 -5.71 -7.93 7.59
C VAL A 12 -6.23 -7.05 6.44
N LEU A 13 -7.43 -6.48 6.60
CA LEU A 13 -8.00 -5.57 5.60
C LEU A 13 -7.13 -4.31 5.44
N ASN A 14 -6.75 -3.65 6.53
CA ASN A 14 -5.95 -2.43 6.49
C ASN A 14 -4.52 -2.70 6.00
N HIS A 15 -3.94 -3.86 6.31
CA HIS A 15 -2.67 -4.28 5.73
C HIS A 15 -2.77 -4.43 4.21
N SER A 16 -3.86 -5.05 3.74
CA SER A 16 -4.13 -5.15 2.30
C SER A 16 -4.35 -3.78 1.64
N CYS A 17 -5.00 -2.84 2.34
CA CYS A 17 -5.14 -1.45 1.89
C CYS A 17 -3.79 -0.72 1.82
N ALA A 18 -2.84 -0.99 2.72
CA ALA A 18 -1.48 -0.45 2.64
C ALA A 18 -0.77 -0.92 1.36
N HIS A 19 -0.88 -2.20 1.00
CA HIS A 19 -0.36 -2.71 -0.29
C HIS A 19 -1.06 -2.08 -1.49
N LEU A 20 -2.38 -1.88 -1.41
CA LEU A 20 -3.16 -1.21 -2.45
C LEU A 20 -2.70 0.24 -2.66
N LEU A 21 -2.42 0.96 -1.57
CA LEU A 21 -1.88 2.32 -1.62
C LEU A 21 -0.51 2.32 -2.31
N ALA A 22 0.40 1.43 -1.92
CA ALA A 22 1.71 1.31 -2.56
C ALA A 22 1.59 1.01 -4.05
N GLN A 23 0.68 0.12 -4.45
CA GLN A 23 0.42 -0.17 -5.86
C GLN A 23 -0.11 1.05 -6.63
N ALA A 24 -1.07 1.78 -6.06
CA ALA A 24 -1.63 2.98 -6.68
C ALA A 24 -0.56 4.07 -6.84
N VAL A 25 0.27 4.28 -5.81
CA VAL A 25 1.39 5.21 -5.87
C VAL A 25 2.41 4.77 -6.91
N LYS A 26 2.72 3.47 -7.03
CA LYS A 26 3.65 2.98 -8.06
C LYS A 26 3.13 3.20 -9.47
N HIS A 27 1.82 3.13 -9.71
CA HIS A 27 1.20 3.44 -11.00
C HIS A 27 1.31 4.92 -11.36
N LEU A 28 1.13 5.82 -10.39
CA LEU A 28 1.13 7.26 -10.61
C LEU A 28 2.57 7.83 -10.62
N TYR A 29 3.45 7.24 -9.83
CA TYR A 29 4.83 7.67 -9.62
C TYR A 29 5.74 6.45 -9.78
N ASN A 30 6.12 6.17 -11.03
CA ASN A 30 6.90 4.99 -11.38
C ASN A 30 8.23 4.86 -10.62
N ASP A 31 8.84 5.99 -10.25
CA ASP A 31 10.13 6.00 -9.53
C ASP A 31 9.99 5.94 -8.01
N ALA A 32 8.76 5.82 -7.49
CA ALA A 32 8.52 5.71 -6.06
C ALA A 32 9.22 4.49 -5.46
N LYS A 33 9.86 4.71 -4.31
CA LYS A 33 10.49 3.68 -3.47
C LYS A 33 9.69 3.52 -2.18
N PHE A 34 9.56 2.27 -1.74
CA PHE A 34 8.72 1.90 -0.62
C PHE A 34 9.58 1.38 0.53
N TRP A 35 9.24 1.77 1.76
CA TRP A 35 9.92 1.32 2.95
C TRP A 35 9.05 0.41 3.81
N VAL A 36 8.24 0.97 4.71
CA VAL A 36 7.39 0.21 5.65
C VAL A 36 5.97 0.76 5.64
N GLY A 37 4.99 -0.14 5.70
CA GLY A 37 3.56 0.21 5.75
C GLY A 37 2.80 -0.63 6.78
N PRO A 38 2.88 -0.29 8.08
CA PRO A 38 2.26 -1.08 9.13
C PRO A 38 0.82 -0.63 9.38
N VAL A 39 0.05 -1.54 9.98
CA VAL A 39 -1.29 -1.24 10.51
C VAL A 39 -1.14 -0.60 11.89
N ILE A 40 -1.90 0.46 12.13
CA ILE A 40 -1.99 1.18 13.40
C ILE A 40 -3.42 1.10 13.95
N GLU A 41 -3.64 1.61 15.17
CA GLU A 41 -4.93 1.47 15.87
C GLU A 41 -6.11 2.08 15.12
N GLU A 42 -5.87 3.13 14.33
CA GLU A 42 -6.89 3.88 13.59
C GLU A 42 -6.87 3.63 12.07
N GLY A 43 -5.95 2.79 11.56
CA GLY A 43 -5.83 2.54 10.13
C GLY A 43 -4.46 2.01 9.74
N PHE A 44 -3.80 2.67 8.79
CA PHE A 44 -2.46 2.33 8.32
C PHE A 44 -1.76 3.58 7.80
N TYR A 45 -0.43 3.50 7.70
CA TYR A 45 0.36 4.49 6.98
C TYR A 45 1.36 3.76 6.07
N TYR A 46 2.02 4.51 5.18
CA TYR A 46 3.07 3.97 4.32
C TYR A 46 4.18 5.00 4.14
N ASP A 47 5.42 4.60 4.42
CA ASP A 47 6.60 5.41 4.15
C ASP A 47 7.05 5.24 2.69
N ILE A 48 7.00 6.35 1.94
CA ILE A 48 7.26 6.39 0.50
C ILE A 48 8.24 7.50 0.19
N ASP A 49 9.29 7.17 -0.56
CA ASP A 49 10.19 8.15 -1.18
C ASP A 49 9.78 8.37 -2.63
N LEU A 50 9.39 9.61 -2.95
CA LEU A 50 8.95 10.05 -4.28
C LEU A 50 10.07 10.74 -5.07
N ASN A 51 11.34 10.49 -4.73
CA ASN A 51 12.51 10.95 -5.46
C ASN A 51 12.53 12.48 -5.67
N GLY A 52 12.27 13.23 -4.60
CA GLY A 52 12.30 14.70 -4.60
C GLY A 52 10.96 15.38 -4.91
N LYS A 53 9.90 14.64 -5.26
CA LYS A 53 8.54 15.18 -5.30
C LYS A 53 7.93 15.17 -3.89
N THR A 54 7.32 16.28 -3.49
CA THR A 54 6.50 16.37 -2.28
C THR A 54 5.04 16.17 -2.65
N LEU A 55 4.32 15.35 -1.87
CA LEU A 55 2.87 15.22 -2.01
C LEU A 55 2.18 16.51 -1.59
N THR A 56 1.25 16.98 -2.41
CA THR A 56 0.32 18.04 -2.04
C THR A 56 -1.05 17.45 -1.70
N GLU A 57 -1.92 18.26 -1.09
CA GLU A 57 -3.30 17.84 -0.78
C GLU A 57 -4.09 17.47 -2.05
N GLU A 58 -3.71 18.03 -3.20
CA GLU A 58 -4.34 17.75 -4.50
C GLU A 58 -3.97 16.36 -5.05
N ASP A 59 -2.82 15.79 -4.65
CA ASP A 59 -2.41 14.45 -5.05
C ASP A 59 -3.26 13.37 -4.33
N LEU A 60 -3.73 13.63 -3.10
CA LEU A 60 -4.51 12.68 -2.29
C LEU A 60 -5.78 12.15 -3.01
N PRO A 61 -6.68 12.99 -3.54
CA PRO A 61 -7.86 12.49 -4.26
C PRO A 61 -7.50 11.73 -5.54
N VAL A 62 -6.36 12.03 -6.17
CA VAL A 62 -5.88 11.31 -7.35
C VAL A 62 -5.43 9.90 -6.97
N ILE A 63 -4.67 9.77 -5.88
CA ILE A 63 -4.22 8.48 -5.33
C ILE A 63 -5.44 7.64 -4.91
N GLU A 64 -6.39 8.23 -4.18
CA GLU A 64 -7.61 7.52 -3.74
C GLU A 64 -8.44 7.01 -4.93
N LYS A 65 -8.54 7.81 -6.00
CA LYS A 65 -9.23 7.40 -7.23
C LYS A 65 -8.55 6.21 -7.89
N GLU A 66 -7.22 6.19 -7.96
CA GLU A 66 -6.47 5.06 -8.52
C GLU A 66 -6.59 3.81 -7.62
N MET A 67 -6.55 3.97 -6.30
CA MET A 67 -6.83 2.86 -5.36
C MET A 67 -8.21 2.23 -5.60
N LYS A 68 -9.26 3.06 -5.71
CA LYS A 68 -10.63 2.58 -5.99
C LYS A 68 -10.73 1.87 -7.33
N LYS A 69 -10.00 2.34 -8.35
CA LYS A 69 -9.93 1.69 -9.66
C LYS A 69 -9.27 0.32 -9.57
N ILE A 70 -8.10 0.21 -8.93
CA ILE A 70 -7.40 -1.06 -8.74
C ILE A 70 -8.24 -2.05 -7.90
N ALA A 71 -8.92 -1.56 -6.86
CA ALA A 71 -9.82 -2.41 -6.06
C ALA A 71 -10.97 -2.98 -6.89
N LYS A 72 -11.52 -2.19 -7.82
CA LYS A 72 -12.59 -2.63 -8.75
C LYS A 72 -12.12 -3.61 -9.81
N ASP A 73 -10.84 -3.57 -10.21
CA ASP A 73 -10.28 -4.55 -11.14
C ASP A 73 -10.40 -6.00 -10.62
N GLY A 74 -10.56 -6.19 -9.30
CA GLY A 74 -10.81 -7.51 -8.71
C GLY A 74 -9.67 -8.50 -8.91
N LYS A 75 -8.45 -8.01 -9.18
CA LYS A 75 -7.27 -8.85 -9.41
C LYS A 75 -6.96 -9.68 -8.17
N ARG A 76 -6.69 -10.96 -8.39
CA ARG A 76 -6.34 -11.88 -7.31
C ARG A 76 -4.94 -11.59 -6.78
N ILE A 77 -4.82 -11.35 -5.48
CA ILE A 77 -3.53 -11.28 -4.79
C ILE A 77 -3.03 -12.72 -4.58
N VAL A 78 -1.82 -13.01 -5.04
CA VAL A 78 -1.21 -14.35 -4.92
C VAL A 78 0.04 -14.23 -4.05
N ARG A 79 0.03 -14.93 -2.91
CA ARG A 79 1.22 -15.09 -2.07
C ARG A 79 2.06 -16.24 -2.62
N GLN A 80 3.34 -16.00 -2.85
CA GLN A 80 4.30 -17.04 -3.24
C GLN A 80 5.43 -17.09 -2.21
N CYS A 81 5.81 -18.30 -1.81
CA CYS A 81 6.98 -18.50 -0.96
C CYS A 81 8.20 -18.68 -1.86
N LEU A 82 9.08 -17.69 -1.86
CA LEU A 82 10.32 -17.71 -2.63
C LEU A 82 11.48 -18.04 -1.69
N LYS A 83 12.48 -18.76 -2.21
CA LYS A 83 13.76 -18.91 -1.53
C LYS A 83 14.43 -17.54 -1.46
N MET A 84 15.13 -17.25 -0.36
CA MET A 84 15.78 -15.96 -0.14
C MET A 84 16.73 -15.55 -1.29
N ILE A 85 17.36 -16.53 -1.95
CA ILE A 85 18.20 -16.29 -3.12
C ILE A 85 17.45 -15.64 -4.30
N HIS A 86 16.16 -15.89 -4.44
CA HIS A 86 15.34 -15.33 -5.53
C HIS A 86 14.83 -13.92 -5.23
N ILE A 87 14.74 -13.52 -3.95
CA ILE A 87 14.22 -12.20 -3.55
C ILE A 87 15.32 -11.12 -3.63
N LYS A 88 16.60 -11.48 -3.49
CA LYS A 88 17.72 -10.52 -3.56
C LYS A 88 18.18 -10.19 -4.99
N LEU A 89 17.69 -10.91 -5.99
CA LEU A 89 18.11 -10.79 -7.39
C LEU A 89 17.12 -9.97 -8.24
N ILE A 90 16.08 -9.41 -7.62
CA ILE A 90 15.11 -8.47 -8.15
C ILE A 90 15.30 -7.12 -7.45
#